data_AF-A0A2T3WB55-F1
#
_entry.id   AF-A0A2T3WB55-F1
#
_cell.length_a   1.000
_cell.length_b   1.000
_cell.length_c   1.000
_cell.angle_alpha   90.00
_cell.angle_beta   90.00
_cell.angle_gamma   90.00
#
_symmetry.space_group_name_H-M   'P 1'
#
loop_
_entity.id
_entity.type
_entity.pdbx_description
1 polymer ?
#
loop_
_entity_poly.entity_id
_entity_poly.type
_entity_poly.pdbx_seq_one_letter_code
_entity_poly.pdbx_strand_id
1 'polypeptide(L)'
;MSLLRFAATTTLLLASGAGAAGLLGTGGAVSTSPFCRQYSCALLEQSGRTWTYELRRNGSQLLEVQRESGEPGSRITSISLHSYNDDVNADLDRSTFAAVQQLAMGFVSNTGRLENCYALDGSQYRVLATSPDDRTSRIYCDWDPAYTRFVIEADRAYLTRTAPSAATLTSGPTKLNVWAFRSCRSAAGVNTFLVMGQAARCDLVIETKGAQSPVVRAEFQYEIEYVQGGQYVKKLLPEKEVWLPGRTPGPLDPRLSQQGRTVTANLSLAVRAVAGRQVTSLNTIARLTFANGAVKTAYEPLLVR
;
A
#
# COMPACT_ATOMS: atom_id res chain seq x y z
N MET A 1 27.07 42.95 36.25
CA MET A 1 27.68 42.03 35.27
C MET A 1 27.30 40.62 35.70
N SER A 2 26.20 40.05 35.18
CA SER A 2 26.16 39.14 34.00
C SER A 2 26.95 37.84 34.28
N LEU A 3 26.42 36.62 34.19
CA LEU A 3 25.35 36.05 33.35
C LEU A 3 24.63 34.86 34.03
N LEU A 4 23.31 34.78 33.85
CA LEU A 4 22.54 33.53 33.95
C LEU A 4 22.78 32.68 32.70
N ARG A 5 23.13 31.40 32.89
CA ARG A 5 23.17 30.39 31.83
C ARG A 5 21.82 29.67 31.76
N PHE A 6 21.04 29.95 30.72
CA PHE A 6 19.91 29.12 30.32
C PHE A 6 20.44 27.91 29.52
N ALA A 7 20.24 26.70 30.05
CA ALA A 7 20.41 25.48 29.30
C ALA A 7 19.15 25.25 28.46
N ALA A 8 19.27 25.40 27.13
CA ALA A 8 18.21 25.07 26.20
C ALA A 8 18.22 23.55 25.93
N THR A 9 17.21 22.86 26.46
CA THR A 9 16.95 21.45 26.18
C THR A 9 16.40 21.32 24.77
N THR A 10 17.25 20.97 23.80
CA THR A 10 16.83 20.75 22.41
C THR A 10 16.18 19.37 22.29
N THR A 11 14.87 19.32 22.37
CA THR A 11 14.09 18.10 22.13
C THR A 11 14.11 17.79 20.62
N LEU A 12 15.02 16.91 20.18
CA LEU A 12 14.99 16.37 18.81
C LEU A 12 13.76 15.46 18.65
N LEU A 13 12.70 16.01 18.05
CA LEU A 13 11.60 15.22 17.49
C LEU A 13 12.13 14.44 16.28
N LEU A 14 12.34 13.14 16.47
CA LEU A 14 12.65 12.18 15.41
C LEU A 14 11.42 12.05 14.49
N ALA A 15 11.37 12.91 13.46
CA ALA A 15 10.40 12.80 12.38
C ALA A 15 10.69 11.51 11.60
N SER A 16 9.82 10.51 11.76
CA SER A 16 9.78 9.31 10.94
C SER A 16 9.47 9.72 9.49
N GLY A 17 10.51 9.71 8.65
CA GLY A 17 10.37 9.99 7.23
C GLY A 17 9.40 9.01 6.58
N ALA A 18 8.55 9.54 5.72
CA ALA A 18 7.60 8.76 4.91
C ALA A 18 8.36 7.75 4.03
N GLY A 19 8.52 6.52 4.53
CA GLY A 19 8.87 5.35 3.73
C GLY A 19 7.65 4.83 2.98
N ALA A 20 7.82 3.79 2.15
CA ALA A 20 6.88 3.23 1.18
C ALA A 20 5.43 2.89 1.67
N ALA A 21 5.10 3.10 2.93
CA ALA A 21 3.78 2.88 3.51
C ALA A 21 2.80 4.06 3.33
N GLY A 22 3.22 5.26 2.94
CA GLY A 22 2.33 6.43 2.85
C GLY A 22 1.97 7.05 4.21
N LEU A 23 1.50 8.29 4.20
CA LEU A 23 1.30 9.14 5.38
C LEU A 23 -0.11 9.12 5.97
N LEU A 24 -1.12 8.68 5.22
CA LEU A 24 -2.52 8.72 5.65
C LEU A 24 -2.73 7.82 6.88
N GLY A 25 -3.43 8.35 7.88
CA GLY A 25 -3.65 7.69 9.17
C GLY A 25 -2.41 7.64 10.08
N THR A 26 -1.31 8.27 9.70
CA THR A 26 -0.06 8.34 10.49
C THR A 26 0.20 9.74 11.03
N GLY A 27 1.01 9.87 12.07
CA GLY A 27 1.53 11.15 12.57
C GLY A 27 2.76 11.69 11.82
N GLY A 28 3.03 11.18 10.60
CA GLY A 28 4.24 11.51 9.85
C GLY A 28 4.30 12.99 9.40
N ALA A 29 5.51 13.45 9.10
CA ALA A 29 5.78 14.82 8.69
C ALA A 29 5.87 14.96 7.16
N VAL A 30 4.90 15.67 6.58
CA VAL A 30 4.82 15.96 5.13
C VAL A 30 6.05 16.72 4.65
N SER A 31 6.53 17.69 5.43
CA SER A 31 7.71 18.52 5.13
C SER A 31 8.99 17.71 4.87
N THR A 32 9.13 16.53 5.48
CA THR A 32 10.31 15.66 5.33
C THR A 32 10.14 14.56 4.27
N SER A 33 8.97 14.50 3.63
CA SER A 33 8.63 13.44 2.68
C SER A 33 9.41 13.54 1.37
N PRO A 34 9.58 12.43 0.63
CA PRO A 34 10.10 12.46 -0.74
C PRO A 34 9.31 13.41 -1.66
N PHE A 35 7.99 13.46 -1.51
CA PHE A 35 7.12 14.39 -2.23
C PHE A 35 7.56 15.83 -2.00
N CYS A 36 7.71 16.27 -0.75
CA CYS A 36 8.06 17.67 -0.49
C CYS A 36 9.48 18.05 -0.92
N ARG A 37 10.41 17.10 -0.98
CA ARG A 37 11.72 17.32 -1.61
C ARG A 37 11.63 17.49 -3.12
N GLN A 38 10.75 16.73 -3.78
CA GLN A 38 10.54 16.82 -5.22
C GLN A 38 9.82 18.11 -5.61
N TYR A 39 8.77 18.49 -4.88
CA TYR A 39 7.89 19.62 -5.21
C TYR A 39 8.27 20.93 -4.48
N SER A 40 9.35 20.92 -3.70
CA SER A 40 9.82 22.06 -2.91
C SER A 40 8.71 22.66 -2.04
N CYS A 41 8.04 21.82 -1.24
CA CYS A 41 6.95 22.29 -0.37
C CYS A 41 7.43 23.41 0.57
N ALA A 42 6.66 24.49 0.65
CA ALA A 42 6.80 25.50 1.69
C ALA A 42 5.49 25.56 2.50
N LEU A 43 5.57 25.50 3.83
CA LEU A 43 4.38 25.70 4.66
C LEU A 43 3.90 27.14 4.49
N LEU A 44 2.69 27.30 3.96
CA LEU A 44 2.06 28.58 3.70
C LEU A 44 1.25 29.03 4.92
N GLU A 45 0.40 28.15 5.42
CA GLU A 45 -0.50 28.42 6.54
C GLU A 45 -0.71 27.17 7.39
N GLN A 46 -0.87 27.36 8.70
CA GLN A 46 -1.34 26.35 9.62
C GLN A 46 -2.48 26.94 10.45
N SER A 47 -3.70 26.43 10.25
CA SER A 47 -4.90 26.89 10.95
C SER A 47 -5.63 25.70 11.57
N GLY A 48 -5.56 25.62 12.90
CA GLY A 48 -6.13 24.50 13.66
C GLY A 48 -5.59 23.15 13.16
N ARG A 49 -6.48 22.34 12.57
CA ARG A 49 -6.21 20.98 12.08
C ARG A 49 -5.68 20.94 10.64
N THR A 50 -5.66 22.08 9.95
CA THR A 50 -5.38 22.19 8.52
C THR A 50 -4.03 22.84 8.29
N TRP A 51 -3.21 22.18 7.48
CA TRP A 51 -1.85 22.60 7.15
C TRP A 51 -1.75 22.71 5.63
N THR A 52 -1.46 23.91 5.14
CA THR A 52 -1.43 24.21 3.71
C THR A 52 0.00 24.48 3.27
N TYR A 53 0.43 23.78 2.21
CA TYR A 53 1.75 23.89 1.64
C TYR A 53 1.67 24.39 0.20
N GLU A 54 2.52 25.35 -0.13
CA GLU A 54 2.76 25.80 -1.49
C GLU A 54 3.70 24.83 -2.22
N LEU A 55 3.37 24.46 -3.47
CA LEU A 55 4.18 23.57 -4.30
C LEU A 55 5.01 24.37 -5.31
N ARG A 56 6.12 24.95 -4.85
CA ARG A 56 6.90 25.95 -5.61
C ARG A 56 7.45 25.52 -6.96
N ARG A 57 7.55 24.21 -7.24
CA ARG A 57 8.03 23.74 -8.56
C ARG A 57 6.95 23.69 -9.65
N ASN A 58 5.67 23.53 -9.27
CA ASN A 58 4.65 23.05 -10.20
C ASN A 58 3.43 24.00 -10.31
N GLY A 59 3.68 25.30 -10.40
CA GLY A 59 2.63 26.29 -10.66
C GLY A 59 1.78 26.61 -9.44
N SER A 60 0.51 26.93 -9.67
CA SER A 60 -0.43 27.46 -8.67
C SER A 60 -0.96 26.42 -7.66
N GLN A 61 -0.49 25.17 -7.69
CA GLN A 61 -1.04 24.10 -6.85
C GLN A 61 -0.73 24.25 -5.34
N LEU A 62 -1.72 23.96 -4.50
CA LEU A 62 -1.55 23.86 -3.05
C LEU A 62 -1.77 22.42 -2.58
N LEU A 63 -0.99 21.99 -1.59
CA LEU A 63 -1.21 20.75 -0.87
C LEU A 63 -1.81 21.07 0.50
N GLU A 64 -3.02 20.63 0.75
CA GLU A 64 -3.68 20.74 2.05
C GLU A 64 -3.63 19.40 2.78
N VAL A 65 -3.33 19.44 4.06
CA VAL A 65 -3.19 18.27 4.92
C VAL A 65 -4.04 18.50 6.16
N GLN A 66 -5.08 17.67 6.33
CA GLN A 66 -5.91 17.72 7.51
C GLN A 66 -5.50 16.64 8.51
N ARG A 67 -5.48 17.00 9.79
CA ARG A 67 -5.10 16.12 10.89
C ARG A 67 -6.22 15.90 11.90
N GLU A 68 -6.07 14.95 12.80
CA GLU A 68 -7.02 14.70 13.91
C GLU A 68 -7.06 15.86 14.92
N SER A 69 -5.93 16.52 15.16
CA SER A 69 -5.82 17.72 15.99
C SER A 69 -4.85 18.73 15.37
N GLY A 70 -4.67 19.90 15.99
CA GLY A 70 -3.67 20.88 15.53
C GLY A 70 -2.23 20.49 15.84
N GLU A 71 -2.02 19.40 16.59
CA GLU A 71 -0.69 18.94 17.00
C GLU A 71 0.07 18.32 15.82
N PRO A 72 1.36 18.65 15.61
CA PRO A 72 2.20 18.10 14.54
C PRO A 72 2.25 16.57 14.46
N GLY A 73 2.13 15.89 15.61
CA GLY A 73 2.16 14.42 15.72
C GLY A 73 0.80 13.74 15.55
N SER A 74 -0.29 14.51 15.42
CA SER A 74 -1.64 13.94 15.24
C SER A 74 -1.79 13.30 13.86
N ARG A 75 -2.66 12.28 13.78
CA ARG A 75 -2.78 11.48 12.55
C ARG A 75 -3.34 12.33 11.42
N ILE A 76 -2.83 12.11 10.21
CA ILE A 76 -3.35 12.73 9.00
C ILE A 76 -4.67 12.04 8.62
N THR A 77 -5.75 12.82 8.57
CA THR A 77 -7.11 12.35 8.22
C THR A 77 -7.44 12.56 6.75
N SER A 78 -6.81 13.53 6.09
CA SER A 78 -6.92 13.69 4.65
C SER A 78 -5.71 14.42 4.09
N ILE A 79 -5.42 14.15 2.82
CA ILE A 79 -4.46 14.92 2.01
C ILE A 79 -5.19 15.32 0.74
N SER A 80 -5.13 16.60 0.39
CA SER A 80 -5.75 17.13 -0.81
C SER A 80 -4.81 17.98 -1.66
N LEU A 81 -4.96 17.88 -2.97
CA LEU A 81 -4.32 18.75 -3.95
C LEU A 81 -5.36 19.76 -4.44
N HIS A 82 -5.06 21.05 -4.34
CA HIS A 82 -5.90 22.12 -4.85
C HIS A 82 -5.25 22.63 -6.12
N SER A 83 -5.99 22.61 -7.22
CA SER A 83 -5.59 23.21 -8.49
C SER A 83 -6.49 24.40 -8.78
N TYR A 84 -5.92 25.58 -8.98
CA TYR A 84 -6.71 26.76 -9.33
C TYR A 84 -7.37 26.54 -10.70
N ASN A 85 -8.64 26.92 -10.81
CA ASN A 85 -9.39 26.72 -12.05
C ASN A 85 -8.94 27.66 -13.17
N ASP A 86 -8.33 28.80 -12.83
CA ASP A 86 -7.81 29.78 -13.79
C ASP A 86 -6.50 29.35 -14.45
N ASP A 87 -5.88 28.25 -13.98
CA ASP A 87 -4.56 27.76 -14.41
C ASP A 87 -4.55 26.21 -14.49
N VAL A 88 -5.61 25.63 -15.06
CA VAL A 88 -5.72 24.16 -15.18
C VAL A 88 -4.69 23.62 -16.18
N ASN A 89 -3.88 22.67 -15.71
CA ASN A 89 -2.95 21.93 -16.54
C ASN A 89 -3.13 20.43 -16.27
N ALA A 90 -3.99 19.79 -17.06
CA ALA A 90 -4.42 18.42 -16.82
C ALA A 90 -3.27 17.40 -16.76
N ASP A 91 -2.21 17.56 -17.55
CA ASP A 91 -1.06 16.65 -17.52
C ASP A 91 -0.22 16.84 -16.25
N LEU A 92 0.01 18.09 -15.86
CA LEU A 92 0.69 18.45 -14.61
C LEU A 92 -0.12 17.94 -13.41
N ASP A 93 -1.42 18.22 -13.38
CA ASP A 93 -2.35 17.81 -12.32
C ASP A 93 -2.40 16.29 -12.19
N ARG A 94 -2.48 15.55 -13.31
CA ARG A 94 -2.40 14.07 -13.31
C ARG A 94 -1.10 13.58 -12.66
N SER A 95 0.05 14.17 -13.04
CA SER A 95 1.34 13.75 -12.50
C SER A 95 1.51 14.11 -11.02
N THR A 96 1.11 15.32 -10.61
CA THR A 96 1.16 15.76 -9.21
C THR A 96 0.21 14.94 -8.35
N PHE A 97 -1.01 14.69 -8.82
CA PHE A 97 -1.98 13.92 -8.05
C PHE A 97 -1.56 12.45 -7.88
N ALA A 98 -0.92 11.84 -8.88
CA ALA A 98 -0.30 10.54 -8.72
C ALA A 98 0.78 10.55 -7.61
N ALA A 99 1.61 11.60 -7.56
CA ALA A 99 2.60 11.76 -6.50
C ALA A 99 1.95 12.00 -5.11
N VAL A 100 0.80 12.70 -5.05
CA VAL A 100 0.01 12.86 -3.81
C VAL A 100 -0.60 11.53 -3.36
N GLN A 101 -1.08 10.69 -4.28
CA GLN A 101 -1.51 9.33 -3.95
C GLN A 101 -0.37 8.48 -3.38
N GLN A 102 0.81 8.55 -4.00
CA GLN A 102 2.02 7.89 -3.51
C GLN A 102 2.42 8.40 -2.11
N LEU A 103 2.29 9.70 -1.84
CA LEU A 103 2.53 10.31 -0.53
C LEU A 103 1.52 9.82 0.51
N ALA A 104 0.23 9.82 0.18
CA ALA A 104 -0.84 9.49 1.11
C ALA A 104 -0.89 7.99 1.42
N MET A 105 -0.89 7.15 0.38
CA MET A 105 -1.17 5.71 0.51
C MET A 105 0.08 4.84 0.31
N GLY A 106 1.17 5.39 -0.23
CA GLY A 106 2.37 4.59 -0.58
C GLY A 106 2.25 3.88 -1.93
N PHE A 107 1.18 4.11 -2.67
CA PHE A 107 0.96 3.62 -4.04
C PHE A 107 -0.03 4.54 -4.78
N VAL A 108 -0.13 4.39 -6.11
CA VAL A 108 -1.11 5.09 -6.94
C VAL A 108 -2.28 4.14 -7.19
N SER A 109 -3.49 4.51 -6.74
CA SER A 109 -4.69 3.69 -6.92
C SER A 109 -5.49 4.08 -8.16
N ASN A 110 -5.44 5.36 -8.55
CA ASN A 110 -6.19 5.88 -9.69
C ASN A 110 -5.24 6.60 -10.66
N THR A 111 -5.14 6.06 -11.87
CA THR A 111 -4.44 6.67 -13.01
C THR A 111 -5.41 7.22 -14.06
N GLY A 112 -6.69 7.31 -13.73
CA GLY A 112 -7.75 7.73 -14.61
C GLY A 112 -7.69 9.21 -15.01
N ARG A 113 -8.63 9.59 -15.87
CA ARG A 113 -8.80 10.94 -16.42
C ARG A 113 -9.33 11.91 -15.35
N LEU A 114 -8.49 12.83 -14.90
CA LEU A 114 -8.86 13.89 -13.94
C LEU A 114 -9.67 15.01 -14.60
N GLU A 115 -9.76 15.05 -15.93
CA GLU A 115 -10.46 16.08 -16.70
C GLU A 115 -11.93 16.20 -16.29
N ASN A 116 -12.53 15.08 -15.90
CA ASN A 116 -13.92 15.02 -15.47
C ASN A 116 -14.15 15.75 -14.13
N CYS A 117 -13.10 16.09 -13.38
CA CYS A 117 -13.18 16.81 -12.10
C CYS A 117 -13.32 18.32 -12.26
N TYR A 118 -12.92 18.92 -13.38
CA TYR A 118 -12.93 20.38 -13.57
C TYR A 118 -14.32 20.94 -13.95
N ALA A 119 -15.40 20.35 -13.43
CA ALA A 119 -16.81 20.71 -13.65
C ALA A 119 -17.24 21.02 -15.10
N LEU A 120 -16.63 20.36 -16.10
CA LEU A 120 -16.98 20.53 -17.52
C LEU A 120 -18.43 20.09 -17.86
N ASP A 121 -19.10 19.37 -16.95
CA ASP A 121 -20.47 18.88 -17.11
C ASP A 121 -21.41 19.27 -15.96
N GLY A 122 -21.01 20.26 -15.13
CA GLY A 122 -21.83 20.80 -14.04
C GLY A 122 -21.86 20.00 -12.74
N SER A 123 -21.15 18.87 -12.65
CA SER A 123 -21.00 18.16 -11.36
C SER A 123 -19.92 18.81 -10.50
N GLN A 124 -20.27 19.10 -9.23
CA GLN A 124 -19.36 19.66 -8.24
C GLN A 124 -18.66 18.61 -7.38
N TYR A 125 -19.00 17.32 -7.50
CA TYR A 125 -18.44 16.26 -6.67
C TYR A 125 -18.41 14.93 -7.42
N ARG A 126 -17.27 14.23 -7.37
CA ARG A 126 -17.10 12.92 -8.00
C ARG A 126 -16.22 12.00 -7.17
N VAL A 127 -16.68 10.78 -6.94
CA VAL A 127 -15.85 9.72 -6.37
C VAL A 127 -15.04 9.07 -7.48
N LEU A 128 -13.73 9.05 -7.29
CA LEU A 128 -12.76 8.45 -8.22
C LEU A 128 -12.41 7.01 -7.83
N ALA A 129 -12.35 6.72 -6.53
CA ALA A 129 -12.19 5.37 -6.00
C ALA A 129 -12.82 5.28 -4.60
N THR A 130 -13.46 4.15 -4.30
CA THR A 130 -13.99 3.84 -2.97
C THR A 130 -13.12 2.76 -2.33
N SER A 131 -12.66 3.00 -1.10
CA SER A 131 -11.86 2.08 -0.29
C SER A 131 -10.65 1.46 -1.02
N PRO A 132 -9.70 2.27 -1.54
CA PRO A 132 -8.54 1.75 -2.26
C PRO A 132 -7.57 0.94 -1.38
N ASP A 133 -7.54 1.22 -0.07
CA ASP A 133 -6.91 0.39 0.96
C ASP A 133 -7.71 0.46 2.28
N ASP A 134 -7.27 -0.23 3.33
CA ASP A 134 -7.97 -0.27 4.62
C ASP A 134 -7.84 1.03 5.43
N ARG A 135 -6.97 1.96 5.00
CA ARG A 135 -6.70 3.25 5.63
C ARG A 135 -7.40 4.39 4.94
N THR A 136 -7.91 4.18 3.74
CA THR A 136 -8.45 5.21 2.86
C THR A 136 -9.92 4.90 2.63
N SER A 137 -10.80 5.82 3.04
CA SER A 137 -12.24 5.66 2.81
C SER A 137 -12.57 5.82 1.33
N ARG A 138 -12.01 6.85 0.69
CA ARG A 138 -12.28 7.22 -0.70
C ARG A 138 -11.24 8.18 -1.25
N ILE A 139 -11.16 8.20 -2.58
CA ILE A 139 -10.52 9.22 -3.38
C ILE A 139 -11.62 9.91 -4.16
N TYR A 140 -11.74 11.23 -4.04
CA TYR A 140 -12.76 12.00 -4.73
C TYR A 140 -12.20 13.34 -5.19
N CYS A 141 -12.94 14.01 -6.06
CA CYS A 141 -12.70 15.39 -6.38
C CYS A 141 -13.97 16.21 -6.16
N ASP A 142 -13.79 17.44 -5.72
CA ASP A 142 -14.84 18.43 -5.61
C ASP A 142 -14.41 19.72 -6.28
N TRP A 143 -15.37 20.37 -6.93
CA TRP A 143 -15.16 21.59 -7.69
C TRP A 143 -15.81 22.77 -6.97
N ASP A 144 -15.03 23.82 -6.77
CA ASP A 144 -15.44 25.15 -6.33
C ASP A 144 -15.08 26.15 -7.43
N PRO A 145 -15.75 27.31 -7.58
CA PRO A 145 -15.35 28.32 -8.55
C PRO A 145 -13.87 28.71 -8.54
N ALA A 146 -13.22 28.73 -7.37
CA ALA A 146 -11.81 29.13 -7.27
C ALA A 146 -10.83 27.99 -7.57
N TYR A 147 -11.17 26.75 -7.21
CA TYR A 147 -10.27 25.61 -7.34
C TYR A 147 -11.00 24.28 -7.51
N THR A 148 -10.32 23.34 -8.16
CA THR A 148 -10.67 21.92 -8.13
C THR A 148 -9.81 21.23 -7.07
N ARG A 149 -10.45 20.56 -6.13
CA ARG A 149 -9.78 19.85 -5.05
C ARG A 149 -9.85 18.35 -5.30
N PHE A 150 -8.70 17.68 -5.22
CA PHE A 150 -8.59 16.23 -5.26
C PHE A 150 -8.24 15.72 -3.87
N VAL A 151 -9.09 14.90 -3.27
CA VAL A 151 -9.00 14.50 -1.86
C VAL A 151 -8.76 13.01 -1.73
N ILE A 152 -7.86 12.65 -0.83
CA ILE A 152 -7.64 11.28 -0.33
C ILE A 152 -7.99 11.29 1.15
N GLU A 153 -9.10 10.63 1.50
CA GLU A 153 -9.66 10.67 2.85
C GLU A 153 -9.37 9.37 3.60
N ALA A 154 -8.92 9.48 4.85
CA ALA A 154 -8.66 8.33 5.72
C ALA A 154 -9.97 7.64 6.13
N ASP A 155 -9.92 6.32 6.27
CA ASP A 155 -11.03 5.53 6.79
C ASP A 155 -11.22 5.77 8.29
N ARG A 156 -12.45 6.10 8.69
CA ARG A 156 -12.76 6.36 10.11
C ARG A 156 -12.56 5.13 10.99
N ALA A 157 -12.90 3.93 10.51
CA ALA A 157 -12.68 2.70 11.27
C ALA A 157 -11.18 2.36 11.38
N TYR A 158 -10.34 2.83 10.46
CA TYR A 158 -8.89 2.78 10.61
C TYR A 158 -8.39 3.78 11.66
N LEU A 159 -8.89 5.01 11.64
CA LEU A 159 -8.50 6.04 12.62
C LEU A 159 -8.89 5.67 14.06
N THR A 160 -10.01 4.96 14.25
CA THR A 160 -10.44 4.49 15.58
C THR A 160 -9.68 3.26 16.09
N ARG A 161 -9.00 2.52 15.22
CA ARG A 161 -8.02 1.51 15.67
C ARG A 161 -6.88 2.27 16.36
N THR A 162 -6.48 1.84 17.56
CA THR A 162 -5.26 2.33 18.21
C THR A 162 -4.14 2.17 17.20
N ALA A 163 -3.57 3.29 16.71
CA ALA A 163 -2.48 3.23 15.75
C ALA A 163 -1.41 2.29 16.33
N PRO A 164 -0.92 1.30 15.57
CA PRO A 164 0.25 0.57 16.02
C PRO A 164 1.30 1.63 16.32
N SER A 165 1.86 1.59 17.53
CA SER A 165 2.92 2.50 17.94
C SER A 165 4.00 2.49 16.84
N ALA A 166 4.54 3.68 16.54
CA ALA A 166 5.67 3.79 15.63
C ALA A 166 6.73 2.77 16.07
N ALA A 167 6.94 1.72 15.27
CA ALA A 167 7.82 0.63 15.65
C ALA A 167 9.23 1.20 15.77
N THR A 168 9.73 1.33 17.00
CA THR A 168 11.12 1.70 17.26
C THR A 168 12.00 0.62 16.63
N LEU A 169 12.68 0.95 15.53
CA LEU A 169 13.61 0.07 14.81
C LEU A 169 14.79 -0.26 15.73
N THR A 170 14.62 -1.26 16.59
CA THR A 170 15.61 -1.68 17.58
C THR A 170 16.19 -3.08 17.30
N SER A 171 15.87 -3.68 16.15
CA SER A 171 16.48 -4.93 15.72
C SER A 171 16.70 -4.96 14.21
N GLY A 172 17.74 -5.69 13.77
CA GLY A 172 18.21 -5.70 12.37
C GLY A 172 17.15 -6.10 11.33
N PRO A 173 17.44 -5.91 10.02
CA PRO A 173 16.45 -5.98 8.95
C PRO A 173 15.72 -7.32 8.91
N THR A 174 14.40 -7.30 8.74
CA THR A 174 13.59 -8.50 8.51
C THR A 174 14.08 -9.20 7.25
N LYS A 175 14.44 -10.49 7.36
CA LYS A 175 14.86 -11.35 6.26
C LYS A 175 13.95 -12.58 6.19
N LEU A 176 13.77 -13.14 4.99
CA LEU A 176 13.17 -14.46 4.86
C LEU A 176 14.23 -15.51 5.17
N ASN A 177 13.82 -16.58 5.84
CA ASN A 177 14.68 -17.68 6.23
C ASN A 177 14.37 -18.94 5.43
N VAL A 178 13.12 -19.39 5.52
CA VAL A 178 12.61 -20.59 4.89
C VAL A 178 11.23 -20.27 4.35
N TRP A 179 10.89 -20.82 3.20
CA TRP A 179 9.53 -20.83 2.70
C TRP A 179 9.26 -22.18 2.04
N ALA A 180 8.08 -22.75 2.28
CA ALA A 180 7.67 -24.01 1.70
C ALA A 180 6.16 -24.19 1.73
N PHE A 181 5.60 -24.88 0.73
CA PHE A 181 4.24 -25.42 0.86
C PHE A 181 4.23 -26.56 1.88
N ARG A 182 3.39 -26.44 2.91
CA ARG A 182 3.27 -27.45 3.97
C ARG A 182 2.10 -28.39 3.75
N SER A 183 0.99 -27.87 3.23
CA SER A 183 -0.20 -28.67 3.00
C SER A 183 -1.05 -28.07 1.87
N CYS A 184 -1.79 -28.93 1.18
CA CYS A 184 -2.80 -28.62 0.19
C CYS A 184 -4.01 -29.49 0.48
N ARG A 185 -5.12 -28.87 0.86
CA ARG A 185 -6.38 -29.57 1.15
C ARG A 185 -7.31 -29.48 -0.05
N SER A 186 -7.66 -30.63 -0.62
CA SER A 186 -8.62 -30.78 -1.71
C SER A 186 -9.69 -31.83 -1.36
N ALA A 187 -10.60 -32.11 -2.30
CA ALA A 187 -11.56 -33.21 -2.18
C ALA A 187 -10.88 -34.60 -2.07
N ALA A 188 -9.65 -34.75 -2.57
CA ALA A 188 -8.87 -35.99 -2.46
C ALA A 188 -8.15 -36.13 -1.11
N GLY A 189 -8.20 -35.13 -0.23
CA GLY A 189 -7.54 -35.14 1.08
C GLY A 189 -6.48 -34.05 1.23
N VAL A 190 -5.53 -34.27 2.15
CA VAL A 190 -4.44 -33.34 2.45
C VAL A 190 -3.13 -33.88 1.89
N ASN A 191 -2.47 -33.12 1.03
CA ASN A 191 -1.22 -33.49 0.36
C ASN A 191 -0.17 -32.39 0.49
N THR A 192 1.09 -32.65 0.12
CA THR A 192 2.15 -31.63 -0.01
C THR A 192 2.34 -31.17 -1.47
N PHE A 193 1.42 -31.54 -2.35
CA PHE A 193 1.41 -31.25 -3.78
C PHE A 193 -0.01 -30.90 -4.21
N LEU A 194 -0.15 -30.26 -5.37
CA LEU A 194 -1.44 -29.96 -5.97
C LEU A 194 -1.90 -31.13 -6.84
N VAL A 195 -3.12 -31.59 -6.63
CA VAL A 195 -3.73 -32.64 -7.48
C VAL A 195 -4.26 -32.00 -8.74
N MET A 196 -3.84 -32.51 -9.90
CA MET A 196 -4.30 -32.01 -11.20
C MET A 196 -5.81 -32.14 -11.34
N GLY A 197 -6.46 -31.09 -11.86
CA GLY A 197 -7.91 -31.03 -12.04
C GLY A 197 -8.71 -30.76 -10.77
N GLN A 198 -8.07 -30.63 -9.61
CA GLN A 198 -8.74 -30.32 -8.35
C GLN A 198 -8.35 -28.93 -7.84
N ALA A 199 -9.34 -28.22 -7.31
CA ALA A 199 -9.09 -27.04 -6.50
C ALA A 199 -8.63 -27.47 -5.09
N ALA A 200 -7.62 -26.78 -4.58
CA ALA A 200 -7.09 -27.01 -3.24
C ALA A 200 -6.82 -25.68 -2.53
N ARG A 201 -6.91 -25.70 -1.19
CA ARG A 201 -6.36 -24.64 -0.34
C ARG A 201 -4.99 -25.05 0.16
N CYS A 202 -3.95 -24.31 -0.22
CA CYS A 202 -2.57 -24.63 0.06
C CYS A 202 -1.93 -23.63 1.02
N ASP A 203 -1.24 -24.13 2.04
CA ASP A 203 -0.51 -23.33 3.03
C ASP A 203 0.95 -23.17 2.61
N LEU A 204 1.28 -21.98 2.11
CA LEU A 204 2.65 -21.51 1.95
C LEU A 204 3.11 -20.91 3.28
N VAL A 205 4.03 -21.60 3.95
CA VAL A 205 4.60 -21.15 5.24
C VAL A 205 5.93 -20.47 4.97
N ILE A 206 6.06 -19.24 5.48
CA ILE A 206 7.22 -18.37 5.31
C ILE A 206 7.73 -17.99 6.70
N GLU A 207 8.94 -18.43 7.02
CA GLU A 207 9.62 -18.08 8.27
C GLU A 207 10.55 -16.89 8.05
N THR A 208 10.51 -15.94 8.98
CA THR A 208 11.35 -14.76 8.98
C THR A 208 12.46 -14.85 10.03
N LYS A 209 13.55 -14.12 9.81
CA LYS A 209 14.63 -13.88 10.77
C LYS A 209 14.83 -12.37 10.97
N GLY A 210 15.40 -11.98 12.10
CA GLY A 210 15.64 -10.58 12.47
C GLY A 210 14.49 -9.96 13.26
N ALA A 211 14.26 -8.66 13.05
CA ALA A 211 13.16 -7.92 13.66
C ALA A 211 11.81 -8.54 13.31
N GLN A 212 11.02 -8.81 14.34
CA GLN A 212 9.63 -9.17 14.14
C GLN A 212 8.87 -7.94 13.67
N SER A 213 8.23 -8.05 12.52
CA SER A 213 7.34 -7.03 11.98
C SER A 213 6.12 -7.73 11.40
N PRO A 214 4.91 -7.19 11.61
CA PRO A 214 3.72 -7.73 10.96
C PRO A 214 3.77 -7.50 9.45
N VAL A 215 3.22 -8.43 8.67
CA VAL A 215 2.94 -8.25 7.24
C VAL A 215 1.73 -7.32 7.10
N VAL A 216 1.87 -6.27 6.32
CA VAL A 216 0.82 -5.26 6.07
C VAL A 216 0.27 -5.33 4.65
N ARG A 217 0.92 -6.07 3.76
CA ARG A 217 0.43 -6.39 2.41
C ARG A 217 1.15 -7.62 1.88
N ALA A 218 0.44 -8.48 1.18
CA ALA A 218 1.05 -9.56 0.42
C ALA A 218 0.49 -9.62 -1.00
N GLU A 219 1.35 -9.87 -1.97
CA GLU A 219 0.99 -10.11 -3.36
C GLU A 219 1.46 -11.51 -3.75
N PHE A 220 0.61 -12.26 -4.45
CA PHE A 220 0.90 -13.59 -4.94
C PHE A 220 0.76 -13.58 -6.46
N GLN A 221 1.85 -13.87 -7.14
CA GLN A 221 1.86 -14.10 -8.59
C GLN A 221 2.26 -15.53 -8.85
N TYR A 222 1.73 -16.11 -9.92
CA TYR A 222 1.90 -17.51 -10.22
C TYR A 222 2.64 -17.71 -11.53
N GLU A 223 3.37 -18.82 -11.62
CA GLU A 223 4.08 -19.25 -12.80
C GLU A 223 3.86 -20.76 -12.96
N ILE A 224 3.51 -21.20 -14.16
CA ILE A 224 3.23 -22.62 -14.43
C ILE A 224 4.36 -23.22 -15.27
N GLU A 225 4.77 -24.43 -14.93
CA GLU A 225 5.71 -25.23 -15.71
C GLU A 225 5.04 -26.50 -16.20
N TYR A 226 5.22 -26.82 -17.48
CA TYR A 226 4.61 -27.98 -18.10
C TYR A 226 5.41 -28.50 -19.30
N VAL A 227 5.20 -29.76 -19.65
CA VAL A 227 5.68 -30.37 -20.89
C VAL A 227 4.53 -30.46 -21.89
N GLN A 228 4.75 -29.99 -23.12
CA GLN A 228 3.79 -30.09 -24.21
C GLN A 228 4.52 -30.40 -25.52
N GLY A 229 4.15 -31.50 -26.19
CA GLY A 229 4.83 -31.94 -27.41
C GLY A 229 6.33 -32.23 -27.21
N GLY A 230 6.72 -32.72 -26.03
CA GLY A 230 8.12 -32.97 -25.67
C GLY A 230 8.93 -31.71 -25.29
N GLN A 231 8.33 -30.52 -25.37
CA GLN A 231 8.99 -29.26 -25.00
C GLN A 231 8.62 -28.83 -23.59
N TYR A 232 9.63 -28.40 -22.82
CA TYR A 232 9.43 -27.78 -21.52
C TYR A 232 9.04 -26.32 -21.68
N VAL A 233 7.94 -25.91 -21.05
CA VAL A 233 7.42 -24.56 -21.10
C VAL A 233 7.25 -24.03 -19.68
N LYS A 234 7.73 -22.80 -19.48
CA LYS A 234 7.61 -22.04 -18.25
C LYS A 234 6.88 -20.73 -18.57
N LYS A 235 5.77 -20.45 -17.89
CA LYS A 235 4.91 -19.31 -18.21
C LYS A 235 4.43 -18.59 -16.96
N LEU A 236 4.72 -17.30 -16.87
CA LEU A 236 4.14 -16.41 -15.86
C LEU A 236 2.65 -16.21 -16.13
N LEU A 237 1.83 -16.34 -15.09
CA LEU A 237 0.41 -16.04 -15.16
C LEU A 237 0.21 -14.53 -14.94
N PRO A 238 -0.70 -13.89 -15.70
CA PRO A 238 -0.86 -12.44 -15.69
C PRO A 238 -1.55 -11.93 -14.41
N GLU A 239 -2.36 -12.78 -13.77
CA GLU A 239 -3.12 -12.43 -12.59
C GLU A 239 -2.25 -12.39 -11.34
N LYS A 240 -2.54 -11.43 -10.48
CA LYS A 240 -1.96 -11.28 -9.15
C LYS A 240 -3.06 -11.26 -8.13
N GLU A 241 -2.89 -12.03 -7.07
CA GLU A 241 -3.77 -11.98 -5.91
C GLU A 241 -3.16 -11.08 -4.85
N VAL A 242 -4.01 -10.30 -4.16
CA VAL A 242 -3.55 -9.38 -3.13
C VAL A 242 -4.27 -9.69 -1.83
N TRP A 243 -3.48 -9.90 -0.78
CA TRP A 243 -3.95 -9.90 0.59
C TRP A 243 -3.65 -8.56 1.26
N LEU A 244 -4.67 -8.04 1.95
CA LEU A 244 -4.60 -6.85 2.80
C LEU A 244 -5.19 -7.19 4.18
N PRO A 245 -4.62 -6.65 5.28
CA PRO A 245 -5.16 -6.85 6.61
C PRO A 245 -6.56 -6.23 6.74
N GLY A 246 -7.45 -6.87 7.50
CA GLY A 246 -8.79 -6.34 7.80
C GLY A 246 -9.82 -6.45 6.66
N ARG A 247 -9.41 -6.78 5.43
CA ARG A 247 -10.35 -7.10 4.35
C ARG A 247 -11.07 -8.41 4.65
N THR A 248 -12.40 -8.42 4.58
CA THR A 248 -13.19 -9.66 4.60
C THR A 248 -12.88 -10.46 3.33
N PRO A 249 -12.23 -11.63 3.43
CA PRO A 249 -11.83 -12.38 2.25
C PRO A 249 -13.02 -13.11 1.63
N GLY A 250 -13.14 -13.05 0.31
CA GLY A 250 -14.01 -13.90 -0.47
C GLY A 250 -13.55 -15.36 -0.49
N PRO A 251 -14.35 -16.27 -1.10
CA PRO A 251 -14.07 -17.71 -1.09
C PRO A 251 -12.75 -18.11 -1.73
N LEU A 252 -12.24 -17.35 -2.70
CA LEU A 252 -11.00 -17.61 -3.44
C LEU A 252 -9.86 -16.68 -3.05
N ASP A 253 -10.14 -15.59 -2.32
CA ASP A 253 -9.10 -14.64 -1.93
C ASP A 253 -8.00 -15.33 -1.09
N PRO A 254 -6.73 -14.88 -1.22
CA PRO A 254 -5.66 -15.33 -0.35
C PRO A 254 -5.95 -14.94 1.09
N ARG A 255 -5.61 -15.82 2.03
CA ARG A 255 -5.67 -15.53 3.47
C ARG A 255 -4.27 -15.54 4.02
N LEU A 256 -3.97 -14.64 4.94
CA LEU A 256 -2.67 -14.60 5.59
C LEU A 256 -2.88 -14.51 7.10
N SER A 257 -2.19 -15.38 7.82
CA SER A 257 -2.03 -15.30 9.26
C SER A 257 -0.55 -15.17 9.59
N GLN A 258 -0.25 -14.53 10.71
CA GLN A 258 1.11 -14.43 11.20
C GLN A 258 1.13 -14.70 12.70
N GLN A 259 1.97 -15.64 13.10
CA GLN A 259 2.23 -15.95 14.49
C GLN A 259 3.74 -15.78 14.75
N GLY A 260 4.08 -14.71 15.45
CA GLY A 260 5.49 -14.35 15.67
C GLY A 260 6.23 -14.10 14.36
N ARG A 261 7.21 -14.96 14.08
CA ARG A 261 8.06 -14.92 12.87
C ARG A 261 7.58 -15.80 11.73
N THR A 262 6.49 -16.54 11.93
CA THR A 262 5.93 -17.44 10.93
C THR A 262 4.73 -16.77 10.28
N VAL A 263 4.80 -16.60 8.97
CA VAL A 263 3.71 -16.13 8.11
C VAL A 263 3.15 -17.33 7.37
N THR A 264 1.84 -17.54 7.43
CA THR A 264 1.15 -18.60 6.69
C THR A 264 0.21 -17.95 5.69
N ALA A 265 0.49 -18.14 4.41
CA ALA A 265 -0.40 -17.75 3.32
C ALA A 265 -1.19 -18.97 2.85
N ASN A 266 -2.51 -18.91 3.01
CA ASN A 266 -3.44 -19.94 2.56
C ASN A 266 -4.05 -19.52 1.21
N LEU A 267 -3.61 -20.19 0.14
CA LEU A 267 -3.86 -19.83 -1.25
C LEU A 267 -4.85 -20.79 -1.90
N SER A 268 -5.76 -20.28 -2.74
CA SER A 268 -6.72 -21.10 -3.48
C SER A 268 -6.16 -21.43 -4.85
N LEU A 269 -5.65 -22.64 -5.03
CA LEU A 269 -4.93 -23.04 -6.23
C LEU A 269 -5.70 -24.13 -6.98
N ALA A 270 -5.71 -24.04 -8.30
CA ALA A 270 -6.27 -25.08 -9.16
C ALA A 270 -5.52 -25.09 -10.51
N VAL A 271 -5.21 -26.29 -10.99
CA VAL A 271 -4.64 -26.49 -12.33
C VAL A 271 -5.61 -27.34 -13.13
N ARG A 272 -6.06 -26.82 -14.27
CA ARG A 272 -6.94 -27.57 -15.19
C ARG A 272 -6.14 -28.63 -15.93
N ALA A 273 -6.70 -29.81 -16.07
CA ALA A 273 -6.19 -30.83 -16.98
C ALA A 273 -6.42 -30.38 -18.43
N VAL A 274 -5.36 -30.38 -19.25
CA VAL A 274 -5.41 -30.03 -20.67
C VAL A 274 -4.76 -31.15 -21.46
N ALA A 275 -5.45 -31.66 -22.48
CA ALA A 275 -4.94 -32.76 -23.29
C ALA A 275 -3.59 -32.41 -23.93
N GLY A 276 -2.63 -33.35 -23.87
CA GLY A 276 -1.28 -33.16 -24.41
C GLY A 276 -0.38 -32.21 -23.59
N ARG A 277 -0.83 -31.74 -22.42
CA ARG A 277 -0.04 -30.93 -21.49
C ARG A 277 0.14 -31.67 -20.17
N GLN A 278 1.38 -31.94 -19.80
CA GLN A 278 1.74 -32.47 -18.49
C GLN A 278 2.27 -31.33 -17.63
N VAL A 279 1.44 -30.81 -16.73
CA VAL A 279 1.86 -29.77 -15.78
C VAL A 279 2.75 -30.41 -14.71
N THR A 280 3.93 -29.84 -14.49
CA THR A 280 4.90 -30.34 -13.51
C THR A 280 4.86 -29.53 -12.21
N SER A 281 4.63 -28.23 -12.31
CA SER A 281 4.59 -27.34 -11.14
C SER A 281 3.72 -26.10 -11.36
N LEU A 282 3.21 -25.57 -10.25
CA LEU A 282 2.63 -24.23 -10.14
C LEU A 282 3.45 -23.47 -9.09
N ASN A 283 4.32 -22.58 -9.55
CA ASN A 283 5.24 -21.84 -8.71
C ASN A 283 4.58 -20.55 -8.22
N THR A 284 4.77 -20.23 -6.94
CA THR A 284 4.24 -19.02 -6.31
C THR A 284 5.37 -18.03 -6.04
N ILE A 285 5.22 -16.81 -6.55
CA ILE A 285 6.05 -15.64 -6.24
C ILE A 285 5.28 -14.81 -5.21
N ALA A 286 5.64 -14.93 -3.93
CA ALA A 286 5.00 -14.18 -2.85
C ALA A 286 5.83 -12.94 -2.49
N ARG A 287 5.28 -11.75 -2.67
CA ARG A 287 5.88 -10.47 -2.26
C ARG A 287 5.21 -9.98 -0.98
N LEU A 288 5.95 -10.00 0.12
CA LEU A 288 5.51 -9.55 1.44
C LEU A 288 6.05 -8.15 1.74
N THR A 289 5.15 -7.26 2.13
CA THR A 289 5.48 -5.93 2.66
C THR A 289 5.23 -5.94 4.17
N PHE A 290 6.24 -5.61 4.95
CA PHE A 290 6.20 -5.59 6.41
C PHE A 290 6.00 -4.15 6.92
N ALA A 291 5.39 -3.99 8.10
CA ALA A 291 5.14 -2.69 8.72
C ALA A 291 6.41 -1.84 8.93
N ASN A 292 7.57 -2.47 9.10
CA ASN A 292 8.86 -1.79 9.17
C ASN A 292 9.40 -1.32 7.79
N GLY A 293 8.59 -1.41 6.73
CA GLY A 293 8.95 -1.02 5.37
C GLY A 293 9.78 -2.06 4.61
N ALA A 294 10.15 -3.18 5.23
CA ALA A 294 10.85 -4.24 4.51
C ALA A 294 9.93 -4.87 3.46
N VAL A 295 10.44 -5.01 2.25
CA VAL A 295 9.80 -5.78 1.18
C VAL A 295 10.65 -7.00 0.90
N LYS A 296 10.01 -8.18 0.89
CA LYS A 296 10.68 -9.45 0.64
C LYS A 296 9.88 -10.30 -0.34
N THR A 297 10.60 -11.04 -1.16
CA THR A 297 10.01 -11.95 -2.14
C THR A 297 10.45 -13.37 -1.84
N ALA A 298 9.49 -14.29 -1.73
CA ALA A 298 9.69 -15.72 -1.71
C ALA A 298 9.27 -16.31 -3.06
N TYR A 299 10.02 -17.31 -3.53
CA TYR A 299 9.66 -18.09 -4.71
C TYR A 299 9.57 -19.56 -4.30
N GLU A 300 8.37 -20.13 -4.38
CA GLU A 300 8.13 -21.51 -3.96
C GLU A 300 7.43 -22.32 -5.05
N PRO A 301 8.10 -23.36 -5.58
CA PRO A 301 7.47 -24.34 -6.44
C PRO A 301 6.48 -25.23 -5.70
N LEU A 302 5.29 -25.44 -6.28
CA LEU A 302 4.37 -26.49 -5.85
C LEU A 302 4.26 -27.55 -6.95
N LEU A 303 4.63 -28.79 -6.63
CA LEU A 303 4.49 -29.90 -7.58
C LEU A 303 3.03 -30.16 -7.91
N VAL A 304 2.76 -30.52 -9.16
CA VAL A 304 1.44 -30.97 -9.63
C VAL A 304 1.51 -32.46 -9.94
N ARG A 305 0.53 -33.24 -9.43
CA ARG A 305 0.45 -34.69 -9.64
C ARG A 305 -0.96 -35.14 -10.01
#